data_AF-A0A852W9S6-F1
#
_entry.id   AF-A0A852W9S6-F1
#
_cell.length_a   1.000
_cell.length_b   1.000
_cell.length_c   1.000
_cell.angle_alpha   90.00
_cell.angle_beta   90.00
_cell.angle_gamma   90.00
#
_symmetry.space_group_name_H-M   'P 1'
#
loop_
_entity.id
_entity.type
_entity.pdbx_description
1 polymer ?
#
loop_
_entity_poly.entity_id
_entity_poly.type
_entity_poly.pdbx_seq_one_letter_code
_entity_poly.pdbx_strand_id
1 'polypeptide(L)'
;MARRLRDTLSAPARPVLRYWNDLPMRVQGRITIGLPLVAVLISAGLALTGNLQRVDIETDIQRKFEMTGSLGELTTLMVDAETGMRGYQLTGRTEYLEPFTDASAELPAVLGRLETLATAEPGEKPRTDKLARIAELRDLTSKQMTDLARQRDVVAAGGDTDGEIRQDLAYGKNLMDGIRSRVDQMRTGERELLDDRIEEINQIRLRDYLSVGIALAVAVLARFLAWFLHRNGILRRVDRLADTVRVIREGGSVPEPPPVKRDRMGELEREVHLLEPAAPARRDDAVDGRV
;
A
#
# COMPACT_ATOMS: atom_id res chain seq x y z
N MET A 1 22.15 -15.28 -51.56
CA MET A 1 21.41 -15.19 -50.27
C MET A 1 22.18 -14.43 -49.18
N ALA A 2 23.52 -14.57 -49.08
CA ALA A 2 24.34 -13.91 -48.05
C ALA A 2 24.53 -12.38 -48.17
N ARG A 3 24.25 -11.75 -49.33
CA ARG A 3 24.32 -10.27 -49.47
C ARG A 3 23.11 -9.54 -48.89
N ARG A 4 21.91 -10.13 -48.94
CA ARG A 4 20.68 -9.50 -48.44
C ARG A 4 20.58 -9.41 -46.91
N LEU A 5 21.43 -10.12 -46.17
CA LEU A 5 21.49 -10.07 -44.70
C LEU A 5 22.47 -9.00 -44.17
N ARG A 6 23.34 -8.45 -45.04
CA ARG A 6 24.30 -7.41 -44.65
C ARG A 6 23.64 -6.02 -44.63
N ASP A 7 22.72 -5.78 -45.55
CA ASP A 7 22.02 -4.50 -45.69
C ASP A 7 20.94 -4.26 -44.62
N THR A 8 20.49 -5.32 -43.93
CA THR A 8 19.56 -5.21 -42.79
C THR A 8 20.24 -4.77 -41.48
N LEU A 9 21.58 -4.75 -41.42
CA LEU A 9 22.34 -4.33 -40.24
C LEU A 9 22.85 -2.87 -40.32
N SER A 10 22.68 -2.18 -41.45
CA SER A 10 23.00 -0.76 -41.62
C SER A 10 21.78 0.14 -41.40
N ALA A 11 20.94 -0.17 -40.40
CA ALA A 11 19.84 0.71 -40.03
C ALA A 11 20.41 2.07 -39.55
N PRO A 12 19.95 3.22 -40.09
CA PRO A 12 20.37 4.52 -39.61
C PRO A 12 20.06 4.61 -38.12
N ALA A 13 21.04 5.08 -37.33
CA ALA A 13 20.90 5.20 -35.88
C ALA A 13 19.56 5.86 -35.54
N ARG A 14 18.67 5.13 -34.85
CA ARG A 14 17.32 5.58 -34.52
C ARG A 14 17.39 7.01 -33.93
N PRO A 15 16.48 7.93 -34.30
CA PRO A 15 16.60 9.37 -34.02
C PRO A 15 16.88 9.71 -32.55
N VAL A 16 16.36 8.91 -31.61
CA VAL A 16 16.61 9.00 -30.16
C VAL A 16 18.10 8.91 -29.79
N LEU A 17 18.87 8.02 -30.43
CA LEU A 17 20.32 7.90 -30.18
C LEU A 17 21.10 9.12 -30.70
N ARG A 18 20.60 9.79 -31.74
CA ARG A 18 21.23 10.99 -32.30
C ARG A 18 21.10 12.17 -31.34
N TYR A 19 19.87 12.45 -30.88
CA TYR A 19 19.63 13.49 -29.87
C TYR A 19 20.41 13.26 -28.57
N TRP A 20 20.45 12.01 -28.08
CA TRP A 20 21.24 11.69 -26.88
C TRP A 20 22.73 11.96 -27.08
N ASN A 21 23.28 11.61 -28.24
CA ASN A 21 24.70 11.80 -28.53
C ASN A 21 25.09 13.27 -28.66
N ASP A 22 24.15 14.17 -28.99
CA ASP A 22 24.40 15.61 -29.11
C ASP A 22 24.36 16.33 -27.75
N LEU A 23 23.71 15.75 -26.73
CA LEU A 23 23.62 16.31 -25.37
C LEU A 23 24.98 16.29 -24.62
N PRO A 24 25.45 17.40 -24.04
CA PRO A 24 26.72 17.44 -23.30
C PRO A 24 26.76 16.41 -22.16
N MET A 25 27.92 15.78 -21.93
CA MET A 25 28.09 14.68 -20.95
C MET A 25 27.55 15.00 -19.55
N ARG A 26 27.67 16.27 -19.11
CA ARG A 26 27.12 16.75 -17.84
C ARG A 26 25.61 16.63 -17.75
N VAL A 27 24.89 16.90 -18.84
CA VAL A 27 23.42 16.82 -18.89
C VAL A 27 22.96 15.36 -18.96
N GLN A 28 23.68 14.51 -19.71
CA GLN A 28 23.43 13.06 -19.72
C GLN A 28 23.54 12.45 -18.32
N GLY A 29 24.57 12.84 -17.54
CA GLY A 29 24.73 12.41 -16.16
C GLY A 29 23.60 12.88 -15.24
N ARG A 30 23.18 14.15 -15.36
CA ARG A 30 22.06 14.70 -14.59
C ARG A 30 20.74 14.00 -14.89
N ILE A 31 20.43 13.69 -16.14
CA ILE A 31 19.20 12.96 -16.50
C ILE A 31 19.23 11.53 -15.98
N THR A 32 20.39 10.86 -16.08
CA THR A 32 20.56 9.47 -15.62
C THR A 32 20.34 9.32 -14.12
N ILE A 33 20.77 10.30 -13.33
CA ILE A 33 20.62 10.30 -11.86
C ILE A 33 19.28 10.92 -11.44
N GLY A 34 18.87 11.99 -12.13
CA GLY A 34 17.67 12.76 -11.79
C GLY A 34 16.37 11.99 -12.05
N LEU A 35 16.27 11.27 -13.17
CA LEU A 35 15.06 10.52 -13.52
C LEU A 35 14.68 9.45 -12.47
N PRO A 36 15.58 8.53 -12.05
CA PRO A 36 15.26 7.60 -10.97
C PRO A 36 14.98 8.29 -9.65
N LEU A 37 15.70 9.37 -9.33
CA LEU A 37 15.48 10.12 -8.10
C LEU A 37 14.07 10.72 -8.05
N VAL A 38 13.62 11.33 -9.15
CA VAL A 38 12.24 11.86 -9.27
C VAL A 38 11.21 10.74 -9.13
N ALA A 39 11.43 9.59 -9.78
CA ALA A 39 10.53 8.45 -9.67
C ALA A 39 10.42 7.93 -8.23
N VAL A 40 11.55 7.85 -7.51
CA VAL A 40 11.59 7.47 -6.08
C VAL A 40 10.86 8.51 -5.23
N LEU A 41 11.05 9.80 -5.47
CA LEU A 41 10.36 10.86 -4.72
C LEU A 41 8.85 10.83 -4.93
N ILE A 42 8.38 10.59 -6.16
CA ILE A 42 6.95 10.41 -6.46
C ILE A 42 6.41 9.18 -5.72
N SER A 43 7.11 8.03 -5.81
CA SER A 43 6.71 6.82 -5.11
C SER A 43 6.69 7.01 -3.58
N ALA A 44 7.65 7.74 -3.03
CA ALA A 44 7.69 8.06 -1.61
C ALA A 44 6.52 8.95 -1.20
N GLY A 45 6.17 9.97 -2.00
CA GLY A 45 5.00 10.81 -1.78
C GLY A 45 3.69 10.02 -1.77
N LEU A 46 3.50 9.12 -2.74
CA LEU A 46 2.34 8.23 -2.81
C LEU A 46 2.28 7.25 -1.62
N ALA A 47 3.43 6.73 -1.19
CA ALA A 47 3.50 5.86 -0.03
C ALA A 47 3.16 6.61 1.28
N LEU A 48 3.57 7.87 1.41
CA LEU A 48 3.24 8.70 2.57
C LEU A 48 1.74 9.00 2.66
N THR A 49 1.09 9.34 1.54
CA THR A 49 -0.37 9.56 1.54
C THR A 49 -1.13 8.27 1.83
N GLY A 50 -0.67 7.13 1.29
CA GLY A 50 -1.20 5.81 1.64
C GLY A 50 -1.01 5.47 3.12
N ASN A 51 0.13 5.86 3.73
CA ASN A 51 0.40 5.60 5.14
C ASN A 51 -0.53 6.40 6.06
N LEU A 52 -0.75 7.69 5.78
CA LEU A 52 -1.66 8.53 6.56
C LEU A 52 -3.11 8.02 6.51
N GLN A 53 -3.58 7.57 5.34
CA GLN A 53 -4.92 6.99 5.18
C GLN A 53 -5.10 5.68 5.97
N ARG A 54 -4.04 4.90 6.18
CA ARG A 54 -4.11 3.62 6.90
C ARG A 54 -4.39 3.80 8.39
N VAL A 55 -3.90 4.86 9.02
CA VAL A 55 -4.05 5.07 10.47
C VAL A 55 -5.54 5.25 10.84
N ASP A 56 -6.27 6.04 10.04
CA ASP A 56 -7.71 6.24 10.28
C ASP A 56 -8.51 4.95 10.05
N ILE A 57 -8.14 4.17 9.02
CA ILE A 57 -8.83 2.90 8.74
C ILE A 57 -8.51 1.85 9.81
N GLU A 58 -7.28 1.78 10.30
CA GLU A 58 -6.88 0.82 11.34
C GLU A 58 -7.63 1.06 12.65
N THR A 59 -7.75 2.32 13.08
CA THR A 59 -8.52 2.66 14.28
C THR A 59 -10.02 2.38 14.10
N ASP A 60 -10.58 2.60 12.92
CA ASP A 60 -11.97 2.25 12.61
C ASP A 60 -12.20 0.74 12.66
N ILE A 61 -11.29 -0.05 12.06
CA ILE A 61 -11.34 -1.52 12.09
C ILE A 61 -11.28 -2.04 13.54
N GLN A 62 -10.35 -1.53 14.35
CA GLN A 62 -10.22 -1.92 15.76
C GLN A 62 -11.52 -1.64 16.52
N ARG A 63 -12.12 -0.45 16.34
CA ARG A 63 -13.39 -0.09 16.96
C ARG A 63 -14.51 -1.07 16.59
N LYS A 64 -14.61 -1.48 15.32
CA LYS A 64 -15.63 -2.42 14.84
C LYS A 64 -15.45 -3.83 15.43
N PHE A 65 -14.20 -4.27 15.59
CA PHE A 65 -13.89 -5.52 16.29
C PHE A 65 -14.25 -5.44 17.78
N GLU A 66 -13.89 -4.35 18.45
CA GLU A 66 -14.24 -4.12 19.86
C GLU A 66 -15.76 -4.07 20.08
N MET A 67 -16.51 -3.43 19.16
CA MET A 67 -17.97 -3.41 19.16
C MET A 67 -18.54 -4.83 19.03
N THR A 68 -18.08 -5.59 18.04
CA THR A 68 -18.54 -6.97 17.80
C THR A 68 -18.22 -7.90 18.98
N GLY A 69 -17.05 -7.72 19.60
CA GLY A 69 -16.60 -8.42 20.80
C GLY A 69 -17.48 -8.10 22.00
N SER A 70 -17.70 -6.82 22.28
CA SER A 70 -18.54 -6.35 23.40
C SER A 70 -20.00 -6.80 23.26
N LEU A 71 -20.55 -6.83 22.03
CA LEU A 71 -21.87 -7.40 21.75
C LEU A 71 -21.92 -8.92 22.05
N GLY A 72 -20.81 -9.61 21.84
CA GLY A 72 -20.68 -11.02 22.19
C GLY A 72 -20.62 -11.28 23.67
N GLU A 73 -19.79 -10.53 24.36
CA GLU A 73 -19.69 -10.55 25.81
C GLU A 73 -21.06 -10.30 26.46
N LEU A 74 -21.82 -9.29 25.99
CA LEU A 74 -23.19 -9.04 26.44
C LEU A 74 -24.07 -10.28 26.27
N THR A 75 -24.03 -10.92 25.09
CA THR A 75 -24.86 -12.11 24.82
C THR A 75 -24.46 -13.28 25.72
N THR A 76 -23.17 -13.49 25.94
CA THR A 76 -22.64 -14.53 26.83
C THR A 76 -23.11 -14.30 28.26
N LEU A 77 -22.92 -13.10 28.82
CA LEU A 77 -23.38 -12.76 30.17
C LEU A 77 -24.89 -12.98 30.34
N MET A 78 -25.71 -12.61 29.34
CA MET A 78 -27.15 -12.84 29.39
C MET A 78 -27.53 -14.33 29.38
N VAL A 79 -26.82 -15.13 28.56
CA VAL A 79 -27.03 -16.59 28.51
C VAL A 79 -26.60 -17.25 29.81
N ASP A 80 -25.47 -16.84 30.37
CA ASP A 80 -24.93 -17.37 31.61
C ASP A 80 -25.85 -17.02 32.79
N ALA A 81 -26.36 -15.79 32.85
CA ALA A 81 -27.36 -15.37 33.83
C ALA A 81 -28.64 -16.20 33.76
N GLU A 82 -29.18 -16.41 32.56
CA GLU A 82 -30.38 -17.22 32.35
C GLU A 82 -30.14 -18.70 32.71
N THR A 83 -28.96 -19.23 32.36
CA THR A 83 -28.59 -20.62 32.65
C THR A 83 -28.39 -20.85 34.14
N GLY A 84 -27.69 -19.94 34.83
CA GLY A 84 -27.52 -19.96 36.28
C GLY A 84 -28.85 -19.88 37.01
N MET A 85 -29.74 -18.96 36.59
CA MET A 85 -31.07 -18.82 37.19
C MET A 85 -31.90 -20.11 37.05
N ARG A 86 -31.88 -20.76 35.88
CA ARG A 86 -32.55 -22.05 35.68
C ARG A 86 -31.96 -23.16 36.56
N GLY A 87 -30.63 -23.19 36.74
CA GLY A 87 -29.98 -24.11 37.67
C GLY A 87 -30.43 -23.89 39.11
N TYR A 88 -30.56 -22.63 39.54
CA TYR A 88 -31.07 -22.27 40.85
C TYR A 88 -32.54 -22.67 41.02
N GLN A 89 -33.40 -22.41 40.02
CA GLN A 89 -34.81 -22.82 40.03
C GLN A 89 -34.98 -24.34 40.17
N LEU A 90 -34.15 -25.13 39.47
CA LEU A 90 -34.26 -26.59 39.48
C LEU A 90 -33.73 -27.24 40.76
N THR A 91 -32.73 -26.63 41.41
CA THR A 91 -31.99 -27.27 42.51
C THR A 91 -32.19 -26.59 43.85
N GLY A 92 -32.62 -25.33 43.86
CA GLY A 92 -32.67 -24.46 45.04
C GLY A 92 -31.30 -24.09 45.59
N ARG A 93 -30.19 -24.47 44.94
CA ARG A 93 -28.84 -24.25 45.49
C ARG A 93 -28.25 -22.93 45.00
N THR A 94 -27.84 -22.10 45.95
CA THR A 94 -27.31 -20.75 45.67
C THR A 94 -26.01 -20.74 44.86
N GLU A 95 -25.29 -21.86 44.78
CA GLU A 95 -24.10 -22.02 43.91
C GLU A 95 -24.41 -21.77 42.43
N TYR A 96 -25.63 -22.04 41.97
CA TYR A 96 -26.04 -21.75 40.60
C TYR A 96 -26.34 -20.26 40.34
N LEU A 97 -26.38 -19.41 41.37
CA LEU A 97 -26.62 -17.97 41.21
C LEU A 97 -25.36 -17.18 40.84
N GLU A 98 -24.16 -17.78 40.95
CA GLU A 98 -22.89 -17.12 40.63
C GLU A 98 -22.90 -16.47 39.23
N PRO A 99 -23.29 -17.16 38.13
CA PRO A 99 -23.35 -16.53 36.81
C PRO A 99 -24.35 -15.36 36.70
N PHE A 100 -25.46 -15.40 37.43
CA PHE A 100 -26.42 -14.31 37.47
C PHE A 100 -25.86 -13.09 38.22
N THR A 101 -25.15 -13.32 39.32
CA THR A 101 -24.48 -12.27 40.09
C THR A 101 -23.38 -11.61 39.28
N ASP A 102 -22.56 -12.39 38.58
CA ASP A 102 -21.48 -11.89 37.72
C ASP A 102 -22.03 -11.05 36.57
N ALA A 103 -23.05 -11.56 35.85
CA ALA A 103 -23.71 -10.80 34.80
C ALA A 103 -24.32 -9.49 35.32
N SER A 104 -24.93 -9.51 36.50
CA SER A 104 -25.48 -8.30 37.13
C SER A 104 -24.42 -7.24 37.40
N ALA A 105 -23.18 -7.65 37.72
CA ALA A 105 -22.06 -6.76 37.98
C ALA A 105 -21.38 -6.26 36.69
N GLU A 106 -21.26 -7.12 35.67
CA GLU A 106 -20.47 -6.83 34.45
C GLU A 106 -21.26 -6.14 33.34
N LEU A 107 -22.55 -6.47 33.17
CA LEU A 107 -23.40 -5.92 32.10
C LEU A 107 -23.39 -4.38 32.01
N PRO A 108 -23.46 -3.61 33.11
CA PRO A 108 -23.39 -2.15 33.03
C PRO A 108 -22.09 -1.64 32.40
N ALA A 109 -20.96 -2.29 32.66
CA ALA A 109 -19.68 -1.91 32.10
C ALA A 109 -19.61 -2.26 30.60
N VAL A 110 -20.11 -3.44 30.20
CA VAL A 110 -20.20 -3.84 28.79
C VAL A 110 -21.07 -2.87 27.99
N LEU A 111 -22.25 -2.51 28.50
CA LEU A 111 -23.14 -1.53 27.89
C LEU A 111 -22.49 -0.14 27.79
N GLY A 112 -21.78 0.31 28.83
CA GLY A 112 -21.04 1.56 28.80
C GLY A 112 -19.91 1.59 27.76
N ARG A 113 -19.22 0.46 27.56
CA ARG A 113 -18.24 0.31 26.47
C ARG A 113 -18.91 0.43 25.10
N LEU A 114 -20.03 -0.26 24.88
CA LEU A 114 -20.80 -0.17 23.63
C LEU A 114 -21.21 1.29 23.32
N GLU A 115 -21.71 2.02 24.33
CA GLU A 115 -22.09 3.45 24.19
C GLU A 115 -20.88 4.34 23.84
N THR A 116 -19.74 4.08 24.47
CA THR A 116 -18.50 4.81 24.20
C THR A 116 -18.02 4.57 22.77
N LEU A 117 -18.02 3.31 22.32
CA LEU A 117 -17.65 2.93 20.96
C LEU A 117 -18.59 3.56 19.93
N ALA A 118 -19.90 3.56 20.19
CA ALA A 118 -20.88 4.20 19.31
C ALA A 118 -20.71 5.74 19.27
N THR A 119 -20.38 6.37 20.39
CA THR A 119 -20.12 7.82 20.45
C THR A 119 -18.89 8.22 19.63
N ALA A 120 -17.88 7.34 19.58
CA ALA A 120 -16.69 7.53 18.77
C ALA A 120 -16.92 7.28 17.27
N GLU A 121 -18.13 6.86 16.85
CA GLU A 121 -18.44 6.64 15.43
C GLU A 121 -18.35 7.96 14.63
N PRO A 122 -17.65 7.96 13.49
CA PRO A 122 -17.64 9.09 12.56
C PRO A 122 -18.99 9.31 11.90
N GLY A 123 -19.42 10.58 11.84
CA GLY A 123 -20.68 10.98 11.22
C GLY A 123 -21.86 10.96 12.21
N GLU A 124 -22.73 11.97 12.09
CA GLU A 124 -23.85 12.17 13.00
C GLU A 124 -24.91 11.08 12.89
N LYS A 125 -25.28 10.70 11.67
CA LYS A 125 -26.31 9.68 11.42
C LYS A 125 -25.89 8.27 11.90
N PRO A 126 -24.71 7.72 11.49
CA PRO A 126 -24.27 6.42 11.99
C PRO A 126 -24.16 6.36 13.51
N ARG A 127 -23.63 7.42 14.12
CA ARG A 127 -23.55 7.56 15.58
C ARG A 127 -24.93 7.48 16.24
N THR A 128 -25.87 8.26 15.75
CA THR A 128 -27.23 8.33 16.32
C THR A 128 -27.96 7.00 16.17
N ASP A 129 -27.85 6.36 15.00
CA ASP A 129 -28.45 5.06 14.72
C ASP A 129 -27.87 3.96 15.63
N LYS A 130 -26.55 3.95 15.86
CA LYS A 130 -25.90 2.98 16.77
C LYS A 130 -26.33 3.21 18.22
N LEU A 131 -26.33 4.46 18.69
CA LEU A 131 -26.77 4.81 20.04
C LEU A 131 -28.23 4.40 20.29
N ALA A 132 -29.11 4.59 19.31
CA ALA A 132 -30.50 4.14 19.40
C ALA A 132 -30.61 2.61 19.57
N ARG A 133 -29.85 1.83 18.78
CA ARG A 133 -29.82 0.36 18.91
C ARG A 133 -29.27 -0.11 20.25
N ILE A 134 -28.25 0.57 20.77
CA ILE A 134 -27.68 0.26 22.09
C ILE A 134 -28.69 0.59 23.21
N ALA A 135 -29.44 1.69 23.08
CA ALA A 135 -30.51 2.01 24.02
C ALA A 135 -31.61 0.95 24.03
N GLU A 136 -32.00 0.41 22.87
CA GLU A 136 -32.92 -0.72 22.79
C GLU A 136 -32.36 -1.99 23.45
N LEU A 137 -31.08 -2.31 23.20
CA LEU A 137 -30.40 -3.43 23.86
C LEU A 137 -30.37 -3.26 25.38
N ARG A 138 -30.09 -2.05 25.86
CA ARG A 138 -30.08 -1.71 27.28
C ARG A 138 -31.45 -1.92 27.92
N ASP A 139 -32.52 -1.50 27.26
CA ASP A 139 -33.90 -1.70 27.72
C ASP A 139 -34.25 -3.20 27.79
N LEU A 140 -33.98 -3.97 26.74
CA LEU A 140 -34.22 -5.41 26.72
C LEU A 140 -33.41 -6.16 27.79
N THR A 141 -32.14 -5.81 27.93
CA THR A 141 -31.24 -6.39 28.94
C THR A 141 -31.72 -6.08 30.35
N SER A 142 -32.11 -4.83 30.61
CA SER A 142 -32.66 -4.40 31.90
C SER A 142 -33.95 -5.14 32.25
N LYS A 143 -34.86 -5.30 31.29
CA LYS A 143 -36.09 -6.08 31.45
C LYS A 143 -35.80 -7.54 31.79
N GLN A 144 -34.85 -8.17 31.09
CA GLN A 144 -34.47 -9.56 31.34
C GLN A 144 -33.82 -9.73 32.71
N MET A 145 -32.91 -8.84 33.12
CA MET A 145 -32.28 -8.93 34.44
C MET A 145 -33.28 -8.68 35.58
N THR A 146 -34.24 -7.77 35.38
CA THR A 146 -35.35 -7.55 36.33
C THR A 146 -36.23 -8.79 36.44
N ASP A 147 -36.50 -9.45 35.32
CA ASP A 147 -37.26 -10.69 35.26
C ASP A 147 -36.59 -11.82 36.03
N LEU A 148 -35.30 -12.06 35.76
CA LEU A 148 -34.51 -13.06 36.46
C LEU A 148 -34.38 -12.75 37.96
N ALA A 149 -34.22 -11.48 38.35
CA ALA A 149 -34.19 -11.08 39.76
C ALA A 149 -35.53 -11.36 40.47
N ARG A 150 -36.65 -11.10 39.81
CA ARG A 150 -37.99 -11.45 40.32
C ARG A 150 -38.14 -12.95 40.49
N GLN A 151 -37.72 -13.75 39.51
CA GLN A 151 -37.77 -15.21 39.59
C GLN A 151 -36.92 -15.75 40.75
N ARG A 152 -35.71 -15.19 40.98
CA ARG A 152 -34.87 -15.51 42.14
C ARG A 152 -35.61 -15.32 43.45
N ASP A 153 -36.31 -14.18 43.61
CA ASP A 153 -36.99 -13.83 44.85
C ASP A 153 -38.18 -14.75 45.14
N VAL A 154 -38.91 -15.19 44.09
CA VAL A 154 -40.00 -16.18 44.21
C VAL A 154 -39.47 -17.54 44.68
N VAL A 155 -38.39 -18.04 44.08
CA VAL A 155 -37.76 -19.31 44.48
C VAL A 155 -37.22 -19.23 45.92
N ALA A 156 -36.59 -18.11 46.28
CA ALA A 156 -36.06 -17.89 47.63
C ALA A 156 -37.16 -17.86 48.71
N ALA A 157 -38.37 -17.42 48.35
CA ALA A 157 -39.54 -17.42 49.24
C ALA A 157 -40.24 -18.79 49.36
N GLY A 158 -39.76 -19.83 48.66
CA GLY A 158 -40.39 -21.14 48.62
C GLY A 158 -41.68 -21.20 47.80
N GLY A 159 -41.84 -20.29 46.83
CA GLY A 159 -43.01 -20.23 45.95
C GLY A 159 -43.14 -21.47 45.06
N ASP A 160 -44.38 -21.93 44.88
CA ASP A 160 -44.70 -23.07 44.00
C ASP A 160 -44.45 -22.68 42.54
N THR A 161 -43.59 -23.45 41.90
CA THR A 161 -42.94 -23.08 40.66
C THR A 161 -43.72 -23.61 39.44
N ASP A 162 -44.63 -24.56 39.57
CA ASP A 162 -45.20 -25.29 38.41
C ASP A 162 -46.16 -24.47 37.49
N GLY A 163 -46.86 -23.47 38.03
CA GLY A 163 -47.84 -22.66 37.30
C GLY A 163 -47.26 -21.38 36.66
N GLU A 164 -46.53 -20.60 37.46
CA GLU A 164 -45.91 -19.33 37.05
C GLU A 164 -44.67 -19.52 36.14
N ILE A 165 -43.92 -20.62 36.31
CA ILE A 165 -42.71 -20.91 35.51
C ILE A 165 -42.99 -20.85 33.99
N ARG A 166 -44.14 -21.36 33.53
CA ARG A 166 -44.38 -21.45 32.07
C ARG A 166 -44.58 -20.09 31.41
N GLN A 167 -45.23 -19.14 32.09
CA GLN A 167 -45.37 -17.77 31.58
C GLN A 167 -44.05 -17.00 31.67
N ASP A 168 -43.33 -17.17 32.77
CA ASP A 168 -42.02 -16.54 32.99
C ASP A 168 -40.96 -17.03 31.99
N LEU A 169 -40.94 -18.33 31.69
CA LEU A 169 -40.06 -18.91 30.67
C LEU A 169 -40.36 -18.36 29.27
N ALA A 170 -41.63 -18.21 28.90
CA ALA A 170 -42.01 -17.68 27.59
C ALA A 170 -41.64 -16.19 27.45
N TYR A 171 -41.84 -15.41 28.52
CA TYR A 171 -41.46 -14.00 28.57
C TYR A 171 -39.93 -13.82 28.48
N GLY A 172 -39.18 -14.52 29.33
CA GLY A 172 -37.72 -14.48 29.31
C GLY A 172 -37.12 -14.95 27.98
N LYS A 173 -37.71 -15.98 27.37
CA LYS A 173 -37.33 -16.43 26.02
C LYS A 173 -37.54 -15.33 24.98
N ASN A 174 -38.68 -14.65 24.99
CA ASN A 174 -38.98 -13.59 24.03
C ASN A 174 -38.01 -12.40 24.16
N LEU A 175 -37.67 -12.03 25.40
CA LEU A 175 -36.66 -11.01 25.66
C LEU A 175 -35.28 -11.43 25.16
N MET A 176 -34.85 -12.67 25.45
CA MET A 176 -33.55 -13.16 25.00
C MET A 176 -33.47 -13.30 23.47
N ASP A 177 -34.54 -13.76 22.81
CA ASP A 177 -34.61 -13.82 21.36
C ASP A 177 -34.58 -12.40 20.75
N GLY A 178 -35.18 -11.41 21.42
CA GLY A 178 -35.05 -9.99 21.09
C GLY A 178 -33.61 -9.48 21.21
N ILE A 179 -32.93 -9.78 22.33
CA ILE A 179 -31.52 -9.42 22.55
C ILE A 179 -30.63 -10.02 21.46
N ARG A 180 -30.76 -11.32 21.17
CA ARG A 180 -30.01 -12.00 20.10
C ARG A 180 -30.23 -11.35 18.75
N SER A 181 -31.50 -11.08 18.40
CA SER A 181 -31.84 -10.43 17.13
C SER A 181 -31.21 -9.04 17.00
N ARG A 182 -31.22 -8.23 18.06
CA ARG A 182 -30.61 -6.89 18.05
C ARG A 182 -29.09 -6.95 17.97
N VAL A 183 -28.46 -7.86 18.73
CA VAL A 183 -27.01 -8.11 18.66
C VAL A 183 -26.63 -8.56 17.24
N ASP A 184 -27.35 -9.49 16.64
CA ASP A 184 -27.03 -10.01 15.31
C ASP A 184 -27.21 -8.95 14.21
N GLN A 185 -28.24 -8.11 14.31
CA GLN A 185 -28.42 -6.97 13.40
C GLN A 185 -27.23 -6.00 13.49
N MET A 186 -26.79 -5.66 14.70
CA MET A 186 -25.64 -4.77 14.90
C MET A 186 -24.35 -5.41 14.39
N ARG A 187 -24.09 -6.68 14.72
CA ARG A 187 -22.92 -7.42 14.26
C ARG A 187 -22.85 -7.53 12.74
N THR A 188 -23.99 -7.79 12.10
CA THR A 188 -24.05 -7.87 10.63
C THR A 188 -23.71 -6.52 10.02
N GLY A 189 -24.28 -5.43 10.55
CA GLY A 189 -23.93 -4.06 10.11
C GLY A 189 -22.44 -3.72 10.30
N GLU A 190 -21.82 -4.11 11.42
CA GLU A 190 -20.38 -3.89 11.60
C GLU A 190 -19.51 -4.73 10.67
N ARG A 191 -19.91 -5.98 10.38
CA ARG A 191 -19.18 -6.88 9.47
C ARG A 191 -19.23 -6.39 8.03
N GLU A 192 -20.39 -5.95 7.55
CA GLU A 192 -20.53 -5.39 6.20
C GLU A 192 -19.63 -4.16 6.04
N LEU A 193 -19.62 -3.26 7.03
CA LEU A 193 -18.74 -2.09 7.02
C LEU A 193 -17.25 -2.47 7.14
N LEU A 194 -16.91 -3.55 7.85
CA LEU A 194 -15.54 -4.07 7.93
C LEU A 194 -15.04 -4.59 6.58
N ASP A 195 -15.87 -5.36 5.88
CA ASP A 195 -15.50 -5.95 4.58
C ASP A 195 -15.20 -4.85 3.54
N ASP A 196 -16.01 -3.79 3.52
CA ASP A 196 -15.76 -2.61 2.66
C ASP A 196 -14.41 -1.94 2.98
N ARG A 197 -14.06 -1.82 4.26
CA ARG A 197 -12.79 -1.21 4.71
C ARG A 197 -11.57 -2.08 4.41
N ILE A 198 -11.72 -3.39 4.51
CA ILE A 198 -10.66 -4.34 4.16
C ILE A 198 -10.35 -4.26 2.67
N GLU A 199 -11.38 -4.16 1.83
CA GLU A 199 -11.21 -4.01 0.38
C GLU A 199 -10.53 -2.67 0.03
N GLU A 200 -10.90 -1.58 0.69
CA GLU A 200 -10.24 -0.28 0.53
C GLU A 200 -8.74 -0.34 0.89
N ILE A 201 -8.37 -1.01 1.98
CA ILE A 201 -6.96 -1.24 2.35
C ILE A 201 -6.23 -2.05 1.27
N ASN A 202 -6.86 -3.10 0.74
CA ASN A 202 -6.23 -3.95 -0.27
C ASN A 202 -5.93 -3.17 -1.55
N GLN A 203 -6.83 -2.27 -1.95
CA GLN A 203 -6.62 -1.38 -3.09
C GLN A 203 -5.48 -0.37 -2.84
N ILE A 204 -5.42 0.22 -1.65
CA ILE A 204 -4.30 1.10 -1.25
C ILE A 204 -2.97 0.33 -1.27
N ARG A 205 -2.94 -0.90 -0.74
CA ARG A 205 -1.73 -1.75 -0.74
C ARG A 205 -1.27 -2.07 -2.16
N LEU A 206 -2.18 -2.47 -3.05
CA LEU A 206 -1.85 -2.78 -4.44
C LEU A 206 -1.28 -1.55 -5.16
N ARG A 207 -1.91 -0.39 -4.99
CA ARG A 207 -1.44 0.88 -5.54
C ARG A 207 -0.02 1.20 -5.08
N ASP A 208 0.23 1.09 -3.77
CA ASP A 208 1.55 1.41 -3.20
C ASP A 208 2.63 0.43 -3.69
N TYR A 209 2.32 -0.87 -3.80
CA TYR A 209 3.24 -1.86 -4.37
C TYR A 209 3.53 -1.60 -5.85
N LEU A 210 2.51 -1.24 -6.65
CA LEU A 210 2.68 -0.89 -8.05
C LEU A 210 3.54 0.37 -8.21
N SER A 211 3.35 1.40 -7.38
CA SER A 211 4.16 2.62 -7.47
C SER A 211 5.64 2.35 -7.18
N VAL A 212 5.93 1.52 -6.18
CA VAL A 212 7.31 1.10 -5.86
C VAL A 212 7.90 0.26 -6.99
N GLY A 213 7.13 -0.70 -7.52
CA GLY A 213 7.55 -1.54 -8.64
C GLY A 213 7.87 -0.74 -9.91
N ILE A 214 7.03 0.24 -10.26
CA ILE A 214 7.24 1.15 -11.39
C ILE A 214 8.47 2.02 -11.16
N ALA A 215 8.64 2.60 -9.97
CA ALA A 215 9.81 3.43 -9.65
C ALA A 215 11.11 2.63 -9.77
N LEU A 216 11.12 1.38 -9.29
CA LEU A 216 12.25 0.47 -9.43
C LEU A 216 12.52 0.13 -10.90
N ALA A 217 11.49 -0.20 -11.68
CA ALA A 217 11.62 -0.51 -13.10
C ALA A 217 12.19 0.69 -13.89
N VAL A 218 11.69 1.90 -13.63
CA VAL A 218 12.21 3.15 -14.23
C VAL A 218 13.68 3.35 -13.85
N ALA A 219 14.06 3.09 -12.60
CA ALA A 219 15.45 3.24 -12.17
C ALA A 219 16.39 2.24 -12.84
N VAL A 220 16.00 0.97 -12.93
CA VAL A 220 16.77 -0.08 -13.60
C VAL A 220 16.89 0.23 -15.11
N LEU A 221 15.79 0.62 -15.76
CA LEU A 221 15.78 0.97 -17.18
C LEU A 221 16.64 2.20 -17.47
N ALA A 222 16.56 3.25 -16.64
CA ALA A 222 17.40 4.43 -16.77
C ALA A 222 18.90 4.08 -16.61
N ARG A 223 19.22 3.22 -15.63
CA ARG A 223 20.59 2.77 -15.38
C ARG A 223 21.13 1.93 -16.53
N PHE A 224 20.33 1.01 -17.05
CA PHE A 224 20.65 0.16 -18.19
C PHE A 224 20.84 0.99 -19.46
N LEU A 225 19.91 1.92 -19.74
CA LEU A 225 19.97 2.80 -20.91
C LEU A 225 21.23 3.67 -20.87
N ALA A 226 21.56 4.25 -19.72
CA ALA A 226 22.79 5.02 -19.56
C ALA A 226 24.06 4.17 -19.79
N TRP A 227 24.09 2.94 -19.24
CA TRP A 227 25.18 1.99 -19.50
C TRP A 227 25.31 1.65 -20.99
N PHE A 228 24.20 1.32 -21.66
CA PHE A 228 24.15 0.97 -23.08
C PHE A 228 24.60 2.13 -23.97
N LEU A 229 24.13 3.35 -23.71
CA LEU A 229 24.50 4.55 -24.46
C LEU A 229 25.97 4.91 -24.25
N HIS A 230 26.49 4.77 -23.02
CA HIS A 230 27.91 4.99 -22.72
C HIS A 230 28.80 3.96 -23.43
N ARG A 231 28.46 2.68 -23.36
CA ARG A 231 29.19 1.57 -24.03
C ARG A 231 29.28 1.80 -25.53
N ASN A 232 28.16 2.15 -26.18
CA ASN A 232 28.13 2.33 -27.64
C ASN A 232 28.67 3.69 -28.09
N GLY A 233 28.57 4.73 -27.27
CA GLY A 233 29.07 6.07 -27.58
C GLY A 233 30.59 6.16 -27.46
N ILE A 234 31.18 5.56 -26.42
CA ILE A 234 32.63 5.63 -26.18
C ILE A 234 33.39 4.71 -27.12
N LEU A 235 32.97 3.46 -27.28
CA LEU A 235 33.71 2.50 -28.12
C LEU A 235 33.83 2.99 -29.56
N ARG A 236 32.74 3.51 -30.14
CA ARG A 236 32.77 4.09 -31.49
C ARG A 236 33.70 5.30 -31.63
N ARG A 237 33.99 6.02 -30.56
CA ARG A 237 34.92 7.16 -30.58
C ARG A 237 36.35 6.72 -30.38
N VAL A 238 36.58 5.75 -29.48
CA VAL A 238 37.89 5.12 -29.27
C VAL A 238 38.36 4.41 -30.53
N ASP A 239 37.51 3.61 -31.18
CA ASP A 239 37.84 2.93 -32.43
C ASP A 239 38.20 3.94 -33.53
N ARG A 240 37.47 5.06 -33.62
CA ARG A 240 37.77 6.14 -34.57
C ARG A 240 39.09 6.85 -34.29
N LEU A 241 39.39 7.15 -33.03
CA LEU A 241 40.69 7.73 -32.65
C LEU A 241 41.83 6.76 -32.94
N ALA A 242 41.64 5.47 -32.67
CA ALA A 242 42.61 4.43 -33.01
C ALA A 242 42.85 4.31 -34.52
N ASP A 243 41.77 4.36 -35.32
CA ASP A 243 41.84 4.34 -36.78
C ASP A 243 42.53 5.59 -37.34
N THR A 244 42.21 6.79 -36.82
CA THR A 244 42.88 8.04 -37.24
C THR A 244 44.38 8.01 -36.96
N VAL A 245 44.79 7.57 -35.77
CA VAL A 245 46.22 7.44 -35.42
C VAL A 245 46.92 6.42 -36.34
N ARG A 246 46.24 5.33 -36.71
CA ARG A 246 46.77 4.34 -37.64
C ARG A 246 46.99 4.92 -39.05
N VAL A 247 46.01 5.66 -39.57
CA VAL A 247 46.09 6.32 -40.89
C VAL A 247 47.22 7.35 -40.93
N ILE A 248 47.39 8.16 -39.88
CA ILE A 248 48.50 9.11 -39.77
C ILE A 248 49.85 8.38 -39.77
N ARG A 249 49.98 7.26 -39.04
CA ARG A 249 51.21 6.46 -38.99
C ARG A 249 51.56 5.84 -40.34
N GLU A 250 50.55 5.47 -41.12
CA GLU A 250 50.68 4.90 -42.47
C GLU A 250 50.83 5.98 -43.56
N GLY A 251 50.88 7.27 -43.19
CA GLY A 251 51.11 8.40 -44.10
C GLY A 251 49.87 8.85 -44.88
N GLY A 252 48.67 8.42 -44.48
CA GLY A 252 47.41 8.81 -45.09
C GLY A 252 46.86 10.13 -44.54
N SER A 253 45.93 10.74 -45.28
CA SER A 253 45.24 11.97 -44.88
C SER A 253 44.19 11.71 -43.80
N VAL A 254 44.13 12.58 -42.79
CA VAL A 254 43.15 12.49 -41.69
C VAL A 254 41.72 12.70 -42.22
N PRO A 255 40.75 11.83 -41.90
CA PRO A 255 39.34 12.03 -42.25
C PRO A 255 38.76 13.31 -41.61
N GLU A 256 37.84 13.99 -42.31
CA GLU A 256 37.17 15.19 -41.79
C GLU A 256 36.52 14.92 -40.41
N PRO A 257 36.76 15.80 -39.42
CA PRO A 257 36.22 15.60 -38.08
C PRO A 257 34.69 15.78 -38.09
N PRO A 258 33.94 14.93 -37.35
CA PRO A 258 32.52 15.16 -37.12
C PRO A 258 32.29 16.46 -36.34
N PRO A 259 31.06 17.00 -36.31
CA PRO A 259 30.74 18.18 -35.51
C PRO A 259 31.14 17.96 -34.04
N VAL A 260 32.11 18.77 -33.59
CA VAL A 260 32.74 18.63 -32.27
C VAL A 260 31.69 18.88 -31.19
N LYS A 261 31.52 17.89 -30.32
CA LYS A 261 30.69 18.05 -29.12
C LYS A 261 31.39 19.02 -28.16
N ARG A 262 30.64 19.94 -27.54
CA ARG A 262 31.17 20.90 -26.54
C ARG A 262 31.44 20.22 -25.19
N ASP A 263 32.30 19.21 -25.18
CA ASP A 263 32.82 18.53 -23.99
C ASP A 263 34.34 18.32 -24.11
N ARG A 264 35.01 17.97 -23.00
CA ARG A 264 36.48 17.82 -22.97
C ARG A 264 37.02 16.77 -23.95
N MET A 265 36.21 15.78 -24.31
CA MET A 265 36.61 14.75 -25.28
C MET A 265 36.55 15.31 -26.70
N GLY A 266 35.55 16.14 -27.02
CA GLY A 266 35.51 16.91 -28.26
C GLY A 266 36.61 17.97 -28.36
N GLU A 267 37.00 18.60 -27.25
CA GLU A 267 38.17 19.50 -27.20
C GLU A 267 39.47 18.72 -27.51
N LEU A 268 39.66 17.53 -26.93
CA LEU A 268 40.80 16.67 -27.20
C LEU A 268 40.81 16.17 -28.66
N GLU A 269 39.67 15.75 -29.21
CA GLU A 269 39.53 15.37 -30.63
C GLU A 269 39.97 16.53 -31.55
N ARG A 270 39.60 17.77 -31.20
CA ARG A 270 40.02 18.97 -31.94
C ARG A 270 41.52 19.24 -31.82
N GLU A 271 42.09 19.14 -30.62
CA GLU A 271 43.53 19.33 -30.40
C GLU A 271 44.37 18.28 -31.16
N VAL A 272 43.93 17.02 -31.20
CA VAL A 272 44.61 15.95 -31.96
C VAL A 272 44.57 16.22 -33.47
N HIS A 273 43.43 16.69 -34.00
CA HIS A 273 43.34 17.09 -35.40
C HIS A 273 44.25 18.29 -35.75
N LEU A 274 44.57 19.15 -34.78
CA LEU A 274 45.50 20.28 -34.96
C LEU A 274 46.98 19.87 -34.88
N LEU A 275 47.30 18.65 -34.45
CA LEU A 275 48.67 18.12 -34.39
C LEU A 275 49.18 17.56 -35.73
N GLU A 276 48.47 17.82 -36.85
CA GLU A 276 48.90 17.44 -38.18
C GLU A 276 50.36 17.88 -38.42
N PRO A 277 51.30 16.96 -38.72
CA PRO A 277 52.68 17.34 -38.94
C PRO A 277 52.74 18.17 -40.22
N ALA A 278 53.17 19.43 -40.11
CA ALA A 278 53.56 20.23 -41.26
C ALA A 278 54.48 19.38 -42.14
N ALA A 279 54.01 18.99 -43.33
CA ALA A 279 54.75 18.14 -44.24
C ALA A 279 56.13 18.78 -44.52
N PRO A 280 57.24 18.02 -44.49
CA PRO A 280 58.55 18.58 -44.78
C PRO A 280 58.55 19.17 -46.19
N ALA A 281 58.94 20.43 -46.29
CA ALA A 281 59.00 21.20 -47.53
C ALA A 281 59.69 20.38 -48.63
N ARG A 282 58.97 20.12 -49.73
CA ARG A 282 59.56 19.61 -50.97
C ARG A 282 60.43 20.73 -51.54
N ARG A 283 61.74 20.68 -51.27
CA ARG A 283 62.73 21.42 -52.06
C ARG A 283 62.76 20.76 -53.43
N ASP A 284 62.11 21.38 -54.41
CA ASP A 284 62.32 21.07 -55.81
C ASP A 284 63.67 21.67 -56.22
N ASP A 285 64.75 20.92 -55.95
CA ASP A 285 66.00 21.05 -56.68
C ASP A 285 65.85 20.25 -57.99
N ALA A 286 65.56 20.95 -59.09
CA ALA A 286 65.73 20.42 -60.44
C ALA A 286 66.40 21.48 -61.32
N VAL A 287 67.73 21.42 -61.27
CA VAL A 287 68.67 21.86 -62.30
C VAL A 287 68.45 21.03 -63.58
N ASP A 288 68.86 21.61 -64.71
CA ASP A 288 69.06 21.03 -66.06
C ASP A 288 67.85 21.22 -67.01
N GLY A 289 67.95 21.79 -68.21
CA GLY A 289 69.10 22.23 -68.99
C GLY A 289 68.74 22.16 -70.48
N ARG A 290 69.24 23.16 -71.23
CA ARG A 290 69.40 23.24 -72.70
C ARG A 290 68.25 23.77 -73.58
N VAL A 291 68.55 24.98 -74.08
CA VAL A 291 68.50 25.52 -75.47
C VAL A 291 67.19 25.41 -76.22
#